data_AF-A0A938KRW4-F1
#
_entry.id   AF-A0A938KRW4-F1
#
_cell.length_a   1.000
_cell.length_b   1.000
_cell.length_c   1.000
_cell.angle_alpha   90.00
_cell.angle_beta   90.00
_cell.angle_gamma   90.00
#
_symmetry.space_group_name_H-M   'P 1'
#
loop_
_entity.id
_entity.type
_entity.pdbx_description
1 polymer ?
#
loop_
_entity_poly.entity_id
_entity_poly.type
_entity_poly.pdbx_seq_one_letter_code
_entity_poly.pdbx_strand_id
1 'polypeptide(L)' 'MGENMACERLQRQGWHILHRNWRSSPYEVDIIATLGPVLAFVE' A
#
# COMPACT_ATOMS: atom_id res chain seq x y z
N MET A 1 7.33 -10.61 5.28
CA MET A 1 6.27 -10.99 6.24
C MET A 1 5.46 -9.78 6.70
N GLY A 2 6.10 -8.69 7.17
CA GLY A 2 5.40 -7.47 7.60
C GLY A 2 4.50 -6.84 6.52
N GLU A 3 5.02 -6.61 5.31
CA GLU A 3 4.26 -6.02 4.20
C GLU A 3 3.00 -6.84 3.83
N ASN A 4 3.10 -8.19 3.85
CA ASN A 4 1.95 -9.06 3.61
C ASN A 4 0.86 -8.85 4.69
N MET A 5 1.25 -8.77 5.96
CA MET A 5 0.31 -8.52 7.05
C MET A 5 -0.32 -7.13 6.96
N ALA A 6 0.45 -6.13 6.54
CA ALA A 6 -0.06 -4.78 6.29
C ALA A 6 -1.07 -4.77 5.14
N CYS A 7 -0.76 -5.44 4.02
CA CYS A 7 -1.69 -5.58 2.90
C CYS A 7 -3.00 -6.28 3.33
N GLU A 8 -2.91 -7.40 4.05
CA GLU A 8 -4.08 -8.11 4.55
C GLU A 8 -4.93 -7.24 5.48
N ARG A 9 -4.30 -6.49 6.38
CA ARG A 9 -4.97 -5.56 7.30
C ARG A 9 -5.72 -4.47 6.52
N LEU A 10 -5.04 -3.84 5.55
CA LEU A 10 -5.59 -2.80 4.69
C LEU A 10 -6.79 -3.33 3.90
N GLN A 11 -6.65 -4.48 3.27
CA GLN A 11 -7.73 -5.14 2.53
C GLN A 11 -8.94 -5.46 3.42
N ARG A 12 -8.72 -5.99 4.63
CA ARG A 12 -9.80 -6.23 5.61
C ARG A 12 -10.52 -4.95 6.05
N GLN A 13 -9.87 -3.81 5.95
CA GLN A 13 -10.45 -2.49 6.25
C GLN A 13 -11.11 -1.83 5.02
N GLY A 14 -11.16 -2.52 3.88
CA GLY A 14 -11.78 -2.02 2.66
C GLY A 14 -10.85 -1.21 1.77
N TRP A 15 -9.56 -1.12 2.10
CA TRP A 15 -8.58 -0.49 1.21
C TRP A 15 -8.27 -1.38 0.01
N HIS A 16 -8.10 -0.75 -1.14
CA HIS A 16 -7.64 -1.42 -2.35
C HIS A 16 -6.14 -1.17 -2.54
N ILE A 17 -5.36 -2.25 -2.65
CA ILE A 17 -3.92 -2.17 -2.89
C ILE A 17 -3.67 -1.91 -4.38
N LEU A 18 -3.03 -0.79 -4.69
CA LEU A 18 -2.68 -0.38 -6.06
C LEU A 18 -1.30 -0.90 -6.45
N HIS A 19 -0.31 -0.71 -5.59
CA HIS A 19 1.06 -1.14 -5.81
C HIS A 19 1.70 -1.65 -4.51
N ARG A 20 2.69 -2.53 -4.67
CA ARG A 20 3.54 -3.07 -3.62
C ARG A 20 4.99 -3.03 -4.10
N ASN A 21 5.93 -2.73 -3.22
CA ASN A 21 7.34 -2.53 -3.56
C ASN A 21 7.50 -1.59 -4.77
N TRP A 22 6.81 -0.45 -4.75
CA TRP A 22 6.88 0.51 -5.85
C TRP A 22 8.26 1.19 -5.85
N ARG A 23 8.86 1.30 -7.03
CA ARG A 23 10.21 1.83 -7.22
C ARG A 23 10.24 2.75 -8.44
N SER A 24 10.79 3.93 -8.26
CA SER A 24 11.14 4.85 -9.35
C SER A 24 12.31 5.70 -8.90
N SER A 25 13.53 5.30 -9.27
CA SER A 25 14.77 5.91 -8.74
C SER A 25 14.72 7.44 -8.76
N PRO A 26 15.01 8.13 -7.62
CA PRO A 26 15.51 7.61 -6.34
C PRO A 26 14.44 7.17 -5.33
N TYR A 27 13.17 7.11 -5.72
CA TYR A 27 12.02 6.92 -4.83
C TYR A 27 11.63 5.44 -4.66
N GLU A 28 11.18 5.11 -3.45
CA GLU A 28 10.59 3.84 -3.06
C GLU A 28 9.33 4.10 -2.22
N VAL A 29 8.34 3.21 -2.34
CA VAL A 29 7.20 3.13 -1.42
C VAL A 29 6.85 1.65 -1.25
N ASP A 30 6.75 1.18 0.00
CA ASP A 30 6.43 -0.23 0.26
C ASP A 30 5.01 -0.61 -0.20
N ILE A 31 3.98 0.21 0.08
CA ILE A 31 2.60 -0.04 -0.35
C ILE A 31 1.90 1.26 -0.76
N ILE A 32 1.19 1.23 -1.90
CA ILE A 32 0.27 2.29 -2.33
C ILE A 32 -1.15 1.72 -2.29
N ALA A 33 -2.06 2.35 -1.56
CA ALA A 33 -3.44 1.89 -1.40
C ALA A 33 -4.46 3.04 -1.48
N THR A 34 -5.72 2.70 -1.80
CA THR A 34 -6.82 3.67 -1.89
C THR A 34 -8.06 3.25 -1.11
N LEU A 35 -8.77 4.23 -0.55
CA LEU A 35 -10.09 4.08 0.07
C LEU A 35 -10.97 5.28 -0.35
N GLY A 36 -11.81 5.07 -1.35
CA GLY A 36 -12.61 6.14 -1.95
C GLY A 36 -11.73 7.23 -2.54
N PRO A 37 -11.83 8.50 -2.09
CA PRO A 37 -10.99 9.59 -2.58
C PRO A 37 -9.60 9.65 -1.92
N VAL A 38 -9.32 8.80 -0.93
CA VAL A 38 -8.07 8.83 -0.17
C VAL A 38 -7.03 7.94 -0.82
N LEU A 39 -5.86 8.50 -1.14
CA LEU A 39 -4.66 7.78 -1.56
C LEU A 39 -3.66 7.75 -0.41
N ALA A 40 -3.18 6.58 -0.03
CA ALA A 40 -2.22 6.37 1.04
C ALA A 40 -0.92 5.75 0.51
N PHE A 41 0.21 6.28 1.00
CA PHE A 41 1.55 5.71 0.85
C PHE A 41 1.96 5.18 2.23
N VAL A 42 2.31 3.89 2.31
CA VAL A 42 2.55 3.18 3.57
C VAL A 42 3.92 2.52 3.51
N GLU A 43 4.72 2.74 4.56
CA GLU A 43 6.04 2.12 4.86
C GLU A 43 5.94 1.25 6.13
#